data_AF-A0A7C6P2A9-F1
#
_entry.id   AF-A0A7C6P2A9-F1
#
_cell.length_a   1.000
_cell.length_b   1.000
_cell.length_c   1.000
_cell.angle_alpha   90.00
_cell.angle_beta   90.00
_cell.angle_gamma   90.00
#
_symmetry.space_group_name_H-M   'P 1'
#
loop_
_entity.id
_entity.type
_entity.pdbx_description
1 polymer ?
#
loop_
_entity_poly.entity_id
_entity_poly.type
_entity_poly.pdbx_seq_one_letter_code
_entity_poly.pdbx_strand_id
1 'polypeptide(L)'
;MSQRIDSPRYMKIALDLAGRICNGEFKEGNRIFGRSMLASEYNVSPETIRRAVNLLEDMKVVVPTQGSGIHIASLNNAYSFVKKFQNKETIRSLKSDVKALLTQKKEIENTINDKIDKIVDYSDRLKNLSILTPLEIEIEDGSQIIGRTITDTKFWQNTGATIIAIKRNESLIISPGPYGGFEKGDTIFVVGDVDVIDRIKGFMKEFVPEKEA
;
A
#
# COMPACT_ATOMS: atom_id res chain seq x y z
N MET A 1 17.50 -1.49 16.85
CA MET A 1 18.92 -1.08 16.82
C MET A 1 19.22 -0.54 15.43
N SER A 2 19.42 0.77 15.29
CA SER A 2 19.71 1.38 13.99
C SER A 2 21.17 1.11 13.63
N GLN A 3 21.41 0.27 12.62
CA GLN A 3 22.74 0.14 12.02
C GLN A 3 23.09 1.49 11.40
N ARG A 4 23.96 2.26 12.07
CA ARG A 4 24.67 3.36 11.43
C ARG A 4 25.45 2.74 10.27
N ILE A 5 25.09 3.09 9.05
CA ILE A 5 25.93 2.86 7.87
C ILE A 5 27.10 3.83 8.03
N ASP A 6 28.00 3.53 8.96
CA ASP A 6 29.23 4.27 9.12
C ASP A 6 30.09 3.88 7.92
N SER A 7 30.27 4.83 7.00
CA SER A 7 31.18 4.66 5.88
C SER A 7 32.52 4.12 6.42
N PRO A 8 33.01 2.97 5.92
CA PRO A 8 34.16 2.28 6.51
C PRO A 8 35.36 3.22 6.66
N ARG A 9 36.09 3.12 7.78
CA ARG A 9 37.16 4.07 8.14
C ARG A 9 38.24 4.22 7.04
N TYR A 10 38.52 3.16 6.28
CA TYR A 10 39.44 3.21 5.13
C TYR A 10 38.92 4.05 3.95
N MET A 11 37.59 4.11 3.75
CA MET A 11 36.96 4.87 2.67
C MET A 11 37.01 6.37 2.95
N LYS A 12 36.82 6.78 4.22
CA LYS A 12 37.02 8.17 4.66
C LYS A 12 38.47 8.61 4.42
N ILE A 13 39.45 7.77 4.75
CA ILE A 13 40.88 8.03 4.51
C ILE A 13 41.20 8.13 3.01
N ALA A 14 40.64 7.26 2.18
CA ALA A 14 40.84 7.31 0.73
C ALA A 14 40.28 8.60 0.11
N LEU A 15 39.10 9.05 0.56
CA LEU A 15 38.49 10.30 0.12
C LEU A 15 39.31 11.52 0.52
N ASP A 16 39.79 11.54 1.77
CA ASP A 16 40.64 12.62 2.28
C ASP A 16 41.97 12.70 1.52
N LEU A 17 42.65 11.56 1.33
CA LEU A 17 43.90 11.50 0.57
C LEU A 17 43.71 11.94 -0.89
N ALA A 18 42.62 11.51 -1.54
CA ALA A 18 42.28 11.98 -2.89
C ALA A 18 41.99 13.49 -2.93
N GLY A 19 41.34 14.03 -1.89
CA GLY A 19 41.10 15.47 -1.73
C GLY A 19 42.39 16.28 -1.61
N ARG A 20 43.34 15.83 -0.79
CA ARG A 20 44.67 16.45 -0.65
C ARG A 20 45.46 16.46 -1.96
N ILE A 21 45.37 15.37 -2.74
CA ILE A 21 45.92 15.29 -4.09
C ILE A 21 45.27 16.31 -5.02
N CYS A 22 43.93 16.45 -4.99
CA CYS A 22 43.21 17.43 -5.82
C CYS A 22 43.59 18.88 -5.47
N ASN A 23 43.79 19.17 -4.18
CA ASN A 23 44.16 20.51 -3.68
C ASN A 23 45.59 20.93 -4.03
N GLY A 24 46.37 20.06 -4.69
CA GLY A 24 47.71 20.39 -5.15
C GLY A 24 48.80 20.29 -4.08
N GLU A 25 48.51 19.67 -2.93
CA GLU A 25 49.54 19.35 -1.91
C GLU A 25 50.64 18.44 -2.48
N PHE A 26 50.30 17.69 -3.52
CA PHE A 26 51.19 16.76 -4.18
C PHE A 26 51.04 16.84 -5.70
N LYS A 27 52.16 16.88 -6.42
CA LYS A 27 52.17 16.91 -7.89
C LYS A 27 52.14 15.49 -8.47
N GLU A 28 51.62 15.34 -9.68
CA GLU A 28 51.65 14.08 -10.42
C GLU A 28 53.11 13.59 -10.56
N GLY A 29 53.35 12.31 -10.31
CA GLY A 29 54.69 11.73 -10.27
C GLY A 29 55.44 11.91 -8.95
N ASN A 30 55.02 12.82 -8.06
CA ASN A 30 55.65 12.96 -6.75
C ASN A 30 55.36 11.76 -5.86
N ARG A 31 56.35 11.44 -5.02
CA ARG A 31 56.26 10.43 -3.98
C ARG A 31 55.54 11.01 -2.75
N ILE A 32 54.58 10.26 -2.23
CA ILE A 32 53.94 10.45 -0.93
C ILE A 32 54.65 9.59 0.14
N PHE A 33 54.36 9.91 1.40
CA PHE A 33 54.67 9.13 2.59
C PHE A 33 54.36 7.61 2.44
N GLY A 34 55.16 6.79 3.11
CA GLY A 34 54.99 5.34 3.12
C GLY A 34 53.78 4.90 3.95
N ARG A 35 53.32 3.66 3.74
CA ARG A 35 52.13 3.07 4.41
C ARG A 35 52.19 3.18 5.94
N SER A 36 53.36 3.02 6.55
CA SER A 36 53.55 3.12 8.00
C SER A 36 53.44 4.55 8.54
N MET A 37 53.89 5.54 7.77
CA MET A 37 53.81 6.95 8.16
C MET A 37 52.37 7.45 8.09
N LEU A 38 51.65 7.10 7.02
CA LEU A 38 50.21 7.39 6.92
C LEU A 38 49.41 6.68 8.02
N ALA A 39 49.81 5.46 8.41
CA ALA A 39 49.14 4.76 9.51
C ALA A 39 49.28 5.51 10.85
N SER A 40 50.46 6.09 11.10
CA SER A 40 50.70 6.95 12.26
C SER A 40 49.95 8.27 12.18
N GLU A 41 49.92 8.93 11.02
CA GLU A 41 49.24 10.22 10.81
C GLU A 41 47.72 10.11 11.02
N TYR A 42 47.09 9.08 10.46
CA TYR A 42 45.65 8.85 10.59
C TYR A 42 45.26 8.05 11.85
N ASN A 43 46.23 7.70 12.70
CA ASN A 43 46.06 6.89 13.91
C ASN A 43 45.22 5.62 13.65
N VAL A 44 45.63 4.83 12.65
CA VAL A 44 44.98 3.59 12.21
C VAL A 44 45.98 2.46 12.02
N SER A 45 45.47 1.22 11.94
CA SER A 45 46.27 0.06 11.56
C SER A 45 46.84 0.21 10.13
N PRO A 46 48.09 -0.22 9.88
CA PRO A 46 48.67 -0.28 8.53
C PRO A 46 47.80 -1.03 7.51
N GLU A 47 47.01 -2.01 7.96
CA GLU A 47 46.07 -2.75 7.11
C GLU A 47 44.91 -1.87 6.63
N THR A 48 44.49 -0.88 7.42
CA THR A 48 43.44 0.08 7.06
C THR A 48 43.95 1.05 5.99
N ILE A 49 45.20 1.52 6.12
CA ILE A 49 45.87 2.32 5.07
C ILE A 49 46.07 1.49 3.81
N ARG A 50 46.49 0.23 3.93
CA ARG A 50 46.62 -0.67 2.77
C ARG A 50 45.31 -0.76 2.00
N ARG A 51 44.17 -0.96 2.69
CA ARG A 51 42.84 -0.98 2.08
C ARG A 51 42.46 0.36 1.43
N ALA A 52 42.77 1.48 2.08
CA ALA A 52 42.50 2.82 1.53
C ALA A 52 43.32 3.10 0.27
N VAL A 53 44.61 2.73 0.27
CA VAL A 53 45.53 2.90 -0.86
C VAL A 53 45.15 2.00 -2.02
N ASN A 54 44.79 0.73 -1.76
CA ASN A 54 44.30 -0.18 -2.79
C ASN A 54 43.05 0.38 -3.50
N LEU A 55 42.13 1.01 -2.75
CA LEU A 55 40.94 1.63 -3.35
C LEU A 55 41.28 2.79 -4.31
N LEU A 56 42.35 3.53 -4.02
CA LEU A 56 42.87 4.58 -4.90
C LEU A 56 43.67 4.01 -6.07
N GLU A 57 44.36 2.90 -5.87
CA GLU A 57 45.10 2.15 -6.89
C GLU A 57 44.16 1.53 -7.94
N ASP A 58 43.02 0.97 -7.51
CA ASP A 58 42.00 0.38 -8.40
C ASP A 58 41.47 1.40 -9.43
N MET A 59 41.38 2.67 -9.04
CA MET A 59 41.00 3.77 -9.93
C MET A 59 42.18 4.53 -10.52
N LYS A 60 43.39 3.97 -10.43
CA LYS A 60 44.63 4.52 -10.99
C LYS A 60 44.90 5.96 -10.54
N VAL A 61 44.53 6.28 -9.30
CA VAL A 61 44.83 7.57 -8.66
C VAL A 61 46.27 7.55 -8.15
N VAL A 62 46.69 6.43 -7.58
CA VAL A 62 48.03 6.22 -7.04
C VAL A 62 48.62 4.87 -7.48
N VAL A 63 49.94 4.76 -7.45
CA VAL A 63 50.67 3.51 -7.69
C VAL A 63 51.63 3.27 -6.52
N PRO A 64 51.49 2.17 -5.76
CA PRO A 64 52.45 1.81 -4.73
C PRO A 64 53.72 1.22 -5.36
N THR A 65 54.90 1.69 -4.96
CA THR A 65 56.19 1.15 -5.42
C THR A 65 56.90 0.45 -4.27
N GLN A 66 57.37 -0.78 -4.50
CA GLN A 66 58.04 -1.60 -3.49
C GLN A 66 59.28 -0.87 -2.95
N GLY A 67 59.34 -0.69 -1.63
CA GLY A 67 60.45 0.01 -0.95
C GLY A 67 60.49 1.53 -1.10
N SER A 68 59.69 2.14 -1.99
CA SER A 68 59.76 3.58 -2.30
C SER A 68 58.47 4.37 -2.02
N GLY A 69 57.49 3.82 -1.32
CA GLY A 69 56.27 4.56 -0.94
C GLY A 69 55.20 4.57 -2.02
N ILE A 70 54.38 5.63 -2.06
CA ILE A 70 53.19 5.73 -2.92
C ILE A 70 53.37 6.90 -3.89
N HIS A 71 53.20 6.67 -5.19
CA HIS A 71 53.30 7.72 -6.21
C HIS A 71 51.93 8.12 -6.73
N ILE A 72 51.76 9.40 -7.08
CA ILE A 72 50.52 9.89 -7.70
C ILE A 72 50.58 9.62 -9.20
N ALA A 73 49.64 8.81 -9.67
CA ALA A 73 49.60 8.41 -11.07
C ALA A 73 48.85 9.41 -11.94
N SER A 74 47.77 10.01 -11.43
CA SER A 74 47.02 11.02 -12.18
C SER A 74 46.19 11.92 -11.28
N LEU A 75 46.36 13.24 -11.43
CA LEU A 75 45.50 14.22 -10.77
C LEU A 75 44.05 14.14 -11.25
N ASN A 76 43.84 13.90 -12.56
CA ASN A 76 42.51 13.83 -13.15
C ASN A 76 41.69 12.64 -12.60
N ASN A 77 42.36 11.51 -12.35
CA ASN A 77 41.73 10.36 -11.71
C ASN A 77 41.36 10.64 -10.24
N ALA A 78 42.18 11.42 -9.52
CA ALA A 78 41.86 11.88 -8.17
C ALA A 78 40.58 12.74 -8.14
N TYR A 79 40.45 13.68 -9.08
CA TYR A 79 39.23 14.49 -9.23
C TYR A 79 38.00 13.62 -9.52
N SER A 80 38.16 12.63 -10.40
CA SER A 80 37.09 11.69 -10.75
C SER A 80 36.69 10.81 -9.58
N PHE A 81 37.66 10.37 -8.77
CA PHE A 81 37.47 9.64 -7.51
C PHE A 81 36.62 10.47 -6.54
N VAL A 82 37.06 11.68 -6.23
CA VAL A 82 36.38 12.58 -5.28
C VAL A 82 34.95 12.87 -5.75
N LYS A 83 34.76 13.20 -7.05
CA LYS A 83 33.44 13.49 -7.63
C LYS A 83 32.49 12.29 -7.55
N LYS A 84 32.98 11.08 -7.87
CA LYS A 84 32.18 9.85 -7.85
C LYS A 84 31.76 9.47 -6.42
N PHE A 85 32.60 9.75 -5.43
CA PHE A 85 32.36 9.38 -4.03
C PHE A 85 31.57 10.46 -3.27
N GLN A 86 31.75 11.75 -3.55
CA GLN A 86 30.96 12.85 -2.96
C GLN A 86 29.50 12.84 -3.44
N ASN A 87 29.23 12.44 -4.69
CA ASN A 87 27.87 12.37 -5.23
C ASN A 87 26.95 11.38 -4.49
N LYS A 88 27.51 10.40 -3.75
CA LYS A 88 26.71 9.44 -2.98
C LYS A 88 26.22 9.97 -1.63
N GLU A 89 26.76 11.09 -1.11
CA GLU A 89 26.46 11.58 0.25
C GLU A 89 26.23 13.12 0.33
N THR A 90 25.67 13.76 -0.72
CA THR A 90 25.43 15.22 -0.67
C THR A 90 23.98 15.54 -0.29
N ILE A 91 23.77 16.56 0.56
CA ILE A 91 22.42 17.08 0.91
C ILE A 91 21.58 17.43 -0.34
N ARG A 92 22.25 17.85 -1.43
CA ARG A 92 21.62 18.14 -2.72
C ARG A 92 21.02 16.89 -3.39
N SER A 93 21.70 15.74 -3.36
CA SER A 93 21.13 14.51 -3.91
C SER A 93 19.96 14.03 -3.06
N LEU A 94 20.11 14.04 -1.73
CA LEU A 94 19.00 13.74 -0.81
C LEU A 94 17.77 14.62 -1.04
N LYS A 95 17.95 15.93 -1.25
CA LYS A 95 16.84 16.85 -1.57
C LYS A 95 16.18 16.50 -2.90
N SER A 96 16.96 16.09 -3.90
CA SER A 96 16.46 15.65 -5.20
C SER A 96 15.66 14.35 -5.07
N ASP A 97 16.16 13.39 -4.31
CA ASP A 97 15.51 12.11 -4.06
C ASP A 97 14.19 12.30 -3.32
N VAL A 98 14.17 13.15 -2.28
CA VAL A 98 12.94 13.52 -1.56
C VAL A 98 11.92 14.15 -2.51
N LYS A 99 12.35 15.03 -3.42
CA LYS A 99 11.45 15.62 -4.42
C LYS A 99 10.87 14.57 -5.35
N ALA A 100 11.69 13.62 -5.82
CA ALA A 100 11.23 12.52 -6.66
C ALA A 100 10.22 11.61 -5.92
N LEU A 101 10.50 11.28 -4.66
CA LEU A 101 9.60 10.49 -3.81
C LEU A 101 8.26 11.20 -3.57
N LEU A 102 8.26 12.52 -3.39
CA LEU A 102 7.02 13.30 -3.26
C LEU A 102 6.18 13.25 -4.54
N THR A 103 6.81 13.30 -5.71
CA THR A 103 6.11 13.15 -7.00
C THR A 103 5.51 11.76 -7.13
N GLN A 104 6.28 10.70 -6.84
CA GLN A 104 5.79 9.32 -6.88
C GLN A 104 4.62 9.10 -5.90
N LYS A 105 4.72 9.66 -4.68
CA LYS A 105 3.63 9.59 -3.70
C LYS A 105 2.33 10.17 -4.29
N LYS A 106 2.43 11.32 -4.96
CA LYS A 106 1.26 11.98 -5.56
C LYS A 106 0.63 11.14 -6.69
N GLU A 107 1.45 10.48 -7.51
CA GLU A 107 0.95 9.56 -8.56
C GLU A 107 0.24 8.34 -7.97
N ILE A 108 0.78 7.79 -6.87
CA ILE A 108 0.16 6.69 -6.14
C ILE A 108 -1.18 7.14 -5.55
N GLU A 109 -1.22 8.32 -4.90
CA GLU A 109 -2.45 8.90 -4.35
C GLU A 109 -3.54 9.07 -5.43
N ASN A 110 -3.18 9.60 -6.60
CA ASN A 110 -4.11 9.71 -7.73
C ASN A 110 -4.63 8.35 -8.18
N THR A 111 -3.73 7.36 -8.32
CA THR A 111 -4.11 6.01 -8.72
C THR A 111 -5.05 5.36 -7.71
N ILE A 112 -4.83 5.58 -6.40
CA ILE A 112 -5.73 5.08 -5.35
C ILE A 112 -7.13 5.67 -5.50
N ASN A 113 -7.23 6.99 -5.69
CA ASN A 113 -8.51 7.67 -5.87
C ASN A 113 -9.26 7.14 -7.10
N ASP A 114 -8.58 6.97 -8.24
CA ASP A 114 -9.18 6.38 -9.44
C ASP A 114 -9.72 4.95 -9.20
N LYS A 115 -9.09 4.17 -8.32
CA LYS A 115 -9.58 2.84 -7.96
C LYS A 115 -10.78 2.91 -7.03
N ILE A 116 -10.79 3.86 -6.09
CA ILE A 116 -11.93 4.09 -5.21
C ILE A 116 -13.16 4.47 -6.04
N ASP A 117 -13.02 5.40 -6.98
CA ASP A 117 -14.13 5.83 -7.86
C ASP A 117 -14.71 4.66 -8.64
N LYS A 118 -13.85 3.78 -9.18
CA LYS A 118 -14.31 2.56 -9.85
C LYS A 118 -15.05 1.62 -8.90
N ILE A 119 -14.58 1.45 -7.67
CA ILE A 119 -15.26 0.61 -6.67
C ILE A 119 -16.66 1.16 -6.38
N VAL A 120 -16.79 2.49 -6.22
CA VAL A 120 -18.08 3.15 -6.02
C VAL A 120 -19.00 2.89 -7.22
N ASP A 121 -18.52 3.11 -8.45
CA ASP A 121 -19.28 2.86 -9.67
C ASP A 121 -19.75 1.39 -9.81
N TYR A 122 -18.92 0.43 -9.39
CA TYR A 122 -19.32 -0.99 -9.38
C TYR A 122 -20.33 -1.27 -8.28
N SER A 123 -20.14 -0.70 -7.09
CA SER A 123 -21.06 -0.86 -5.96
C SER A 123 -22.45 -0.31 -6.28
N ASP A 124 -22.55 0.88 -6.88
CA ASP A 124 -23.82 1.48 -7.27
C ASP A 124 -24.56 0.65 -8.32
N ARG A 125 -23.82 0.10 -9.31
CA ARG A 125 -24.39 -0.83 -10.29
C ARG A 125 -24.91 -2.11 -9.65
N LEU A 126 -24.18 -2.68 -8.68
CA LEU A 126 -24.60 -3.89 -7.96
C LEU A 126 -25.80 -3.62 -7.04
N LYS A 127 -25.84 -2.48 -6.34
CA LYS A 127 -27.01 -2.07 -5.56
C LYS A 127 -28.26 -1.96 -6.43
N ASN A 128 -28.15 -1.39 -7.62
CA ASN A 128 -29.28 -1.29 -8.54
C ASN A 128 -29.78 -2.66 -9.04
N LEU A 129 -28.91 -3.66 -9.16
CA LEU A 129 -29.32 -5.04 -9.47
C LEU A 129 -30.01 -5.74 -8.30
N SER A 130 -29.60 -5.44 -7.06
CA SER A 130 -30.24 -6.02 -5.86
C SER A 130 -31.70 -5.59 -5.69
N ILE A 131 -32.07 -4.39 -6.16
CA ILE A 131 -33.47 -3.93 -6.19
C ILE A 131 -34.30 -4.76 -7.19
N LEU A 132 -33.69 -5.36 -8.21
CA LEU A 132 -34.40 -6.15 -9.23
C LEU A 132 -34.38 -7.66 -8.97
N THR A 133 -33.60 -8.10 -7.97
CA THR A 133 -33.48 -9.52 -7.64
C THR A 133 -34.43 -9.86 -6.50
N PRO A 134 -35.38 -10.79 -6.68
CA PRO A 134 -36.27 -11.20 -5.60
C PRO A 134 -35.46 -11.76 -4.42
N LEU A 135 -35.71 -11.22 -3.23
CA LEU A 135 -35.18 -11.68 -1.96
C LEU A 135 -36.06 -12.80 -1.42
N GLU A 136 -35.43 -13.86 -0.91
CA GLU A 136 -36.11 -14.99 -0.27
C GLU A 136 -36.20 -14.76 1.23
N ILE A 137 -37.41 -14.80 1.78
CA ILE A 137 -37.66 -14.65 3.21
C ILE A 137 -38.56 -15.79 3.69
N GLU A 138 -38.09 -16.53 4.67
CA GLU A 138 -38.87 -17.58 5.32
C GLU A 138 -39.79 -16.99 6.39
N ILE A 139 -41.03 -17.47 6.44
CA ILE A 139 -41.99 -17.12 7.49
C ILE A 139 -41.69 -17.95 8.73
N GLU A 140 -41.03 -17.32 9.70
CA GLU A 140 -40.67 -17.92 10.98
C GLU A 140 -41.91 -18.38 11.79
N ASP A 141 -41.77 -19.47 12.55
CA ASP A 141 -42.84 -20.09 13.35
C ASP A 141 -43.55 -19.16 14.35
N GLY A 142 -42.91 -18.06 14.76
CA GLY A 142 -43.47 -17.06 15.67
C GLY A 142 -44.09 -15.84 14.97
N SER A 143 -44.19 -15.88 13.65
CA SER A 143 -44.64 -14.74 12.84
C SER A 143 -46.14 -14.48 13.02
N GLN A 144 -46.50 -13.23 13.32
CA GLN A 144 -47.88 -12.82 13.60
C GLN A 144 -48.76 -12.74 12.34
N ILE A 145 -48.17 -12.87 11.16
CA ILE A 145 -48.90 -12.86 9.88
C ILE A 145 -49.37 -14.25 9.44
N ILE A 146 -48.98 -15.32 10.16
CA ILE A 146 -49.40 -16.70 9.84
C ILE A 146 -50.93 -16.81 9.90
N GLY A 147 -51.52 -17.41 8.87
CA GLY A 147 -52.97 -17.57 8.72
C GLY A 147 -53.70 -16.32 8.21
N ARG A 148 -52.99 -15.23 7.89
CA ARG A 148 -53.55 -13.99 7.33
C ARG A 148 -53.30 -13.89 5.83
N THR A 149 -54.15 -13.15 5.14
CA THR A 149 -53.95 -12.86 3.71
C THR A 149 -53.04 -11.65 3.49
N ILE A 150 -52.50 -11.52 2.28
CA ILE A 150 -51.74 -10.35 1.83
C ILE A 150 -52.54 -9.05 2.01
N THR A 151 -53.86 -9.10 1.82
CA THR A 151 -54.74 -7.94 2.03
C THR A 151 -54.91 -7.61 3.51
N ASP A 152 -55.17 -8.61 4.37
CA ASP A 152 -55.39 -8.38 5.81
C ASP A 152 -54.16 -7.76 6.47
N THR A 153 -52.98 -8.23 6.05
CA THR A 153 -51.70 -7.75 6.54
C THR A 153 -51.31 -6.40 5.95
N LYS A 154 -52.02 -5.93 4.91
CA LYS A 154 -51.65 -4.73 4.13
C LYS A 154 -50.15 -4.75 3.81
N PHE A 155 -49.61 -5.91 3.41
CA PHE A 155 -48.17 -6.21 3.43
C PHE A 155 -47.33 -5.12 2.78
N TRP A 156 -47.69 -4.71 1.56
CA TRP A 156 -46.97 -3.67 0.83
C TRP A 156 -46.98 -2.30 1.54
N GLN A 157 -48.09 -1.93 2.19
CA GLN A 157 -48.21 -0.64 2.89
C GLN A 157 -47.37 -0.60 4.16
N ASN A 158 -47.25 -1.74 4.86
CA ASN A 158 -46.48 -1.85 6.08
C ASN A 158 -44.97 -2.06 5.85
N THR A 159 -44.60 -2.69 4.73
CA THR A 159 -43.20 -3.10 4.49
C THR A 159 -42.54 -2.40 3.29
N GLY A 160 -43.33 -1.84 2.38
CA GLY A 160 -42.87 -1.32 1.09
C GLY A 160 -42.47 -2.40 0.08
N ALA A 161 -42.71 -3.67 0.39
CA ALA A 161 -42.24 -4.81 -0.38
C ALA A 161 -43.32 -5.37 -1.31
N THR A 162 -42.94 -5.66 -2.56
CA THR A 162 -43.83 -6.32 -3.53
C THR A 162 -43.59 -7.82 -3.50
N ILE A 163 -44.64 -8.60 -3.22
CA ILE A 163 -44.59 -10.07 -3.24
C ILE A 163 -44.72 -10.56 -4.69
N ILE A 164 -43.73 -11.31 -5.14
CA ILE A 164 -43.69 -11.90 -6.49
C ILE A 164 -44.21 -13.33 -6.45
N ALA A 165 -43.80 -14.09 -5.44
CA ALA A 165 -44.21 -15.48 -5.31
C ALA A 165 -44.20 -15.94 -3.85
N ILE A 166 -44.96 -16.99 -3.57
CA ILE A 166 -44.93 -17.73 -2.31
C ILE A 166 -44.59 -19.18 -2.66
N LYS A 167 -43.48 -19.68 -2.12
CA LYS A 167 -43.14 -21.09 -2.17
C LYS A 167 -43.66 -21.77 -0.91
N ARG A 168 -44.51 -22.77 -1.11
CA ARG A 168 -45.10 -23.59 -0.06
C ARG A 168 -44.75 -25.04 -0.32
N ASN A 169 -43.97 -25.64 0.57
CA ASN A 169 -43.41 -26.97 0.37
C ASN A 169 -42.67 -27.06 -0.99
N GLU A 170 -43.15 -27.92 -1.89
CA GLU A 170 -42.61 -28.07 -3.26
C GLU A 170 -43.36 -27.25 -4.32
N SER A 171 -44.42 -26.51 -3.93
CA SER A 171 -45.21 -25.70 -4.84
C SER A 171 -44.76 -24.24 -4.85
N LEU A 172 -44.71 -23.62 -6.03
CA LEU A 172 -44.41 -22.20 -6.20
C LEU A 172 -45.66 -21.48 -6.74
N ILE A 173 -46.24 -20.60 -5.92
CA ILE A 173 -47.39 -19.77 -6.25
C ILE A 173 -46.86 -18.43 -6.76
N ILE A 174 -46.88 -18.23 -8.07
CA ILE A 174 -46.49 -16.97 -8.70
C ILE A 174 -47.67 -16.01 -8.64
N SER A 175 -47.42 -14.75 -8.29
CA SER A 175 -48.44 -13.70 -8.19
C SER A 175 -49.62 -14.13 -7.31
N PRO A 176 -49.41 -14.34 -5.99
CA PRO A 176 -50.37 -14.96 -5.06
C PRO A 176 -51.71 -14.20 -4.88
N GLY A 177 -51.88 -13.05 -5.53
CA GLY A 177 -53.10 -12.24 -5.48
C GLY A 177 -53.39 -11.66 -4.09
N PRO A 178 -54.47 -10.88 -3.94
CA PRO A 178 -54.81 -10.23 -2.67
C PRO A 178 -55.22 -11.23 -1.57
N TYR A 179 -55.74 -12.39 -1.96
CA TYR A 179 -56.23 -13.43 -1.05
C TYR A 179 -55.18 -14.51 -0.74
N GLY A 180 -53.97 -14.39 -1.28
CA GLY A 180 -52.86 -15.28 -0.94
C GLY A 180 -52.60 -15.24 0.56
N GLY A 181 -52.71 -16.39 1.22
CA GLY A 181 -52.48 -16.54 2.65
C GLY A 181 -51.03 -16.87 2.96
N PHE A 182 -50.54 -16.40 4.11
CA PHE A 182 -49.24 -16.78 4.66
C PHE A 182 -49.39 -18.00 5.58
N GLU A 183 -48.60 -19.04 5.34
CA GLU A 183 -48.56 -20.25 6.17
C GLU A 183 -47.17 -20.44 6.79
N LYS A 184 -47.15 -21.23 7.88
CA LYS A 184 -45.92 -21.60 8.56
C LYS A 184 -45.00 -22.37 7.59
N GLY A 185 -43.74 -21.96 7.50
CA GLY A 185 -42.75 -22.57 6.60
C GLY A 185 -42.86 -22.11 5.13
N ASP A 186 -43.74 -21.17 4.82
CA ASP A 186 -43.73 -20.52 3.51
C ASP A 186 -42.42 -19.73 3.32
N THR A 187 -41.91 -19.73 2.10
CA THR A 187 -40.85 -18.81 1.66
C THR A 187 -41.44 -17.80 0.69
N ILE A 188 -41.41 -16.52 1.06
CA ILE A 188 -41.90 -15.43 0.22
C ILE A 188 -40.75 -14.84 -0.59
N PHE A 189 -41.02 -14.59 -1.87
CA PHE A 189 -40.11 -13.92 -2.80
C PHE A 189 -40.56 -12.48 -2.95
N VAL A 190 -39.75 -11.53 -2.51
CA VAL A 190 -40.11 -10.12 -2.44
C VAL A 190 -39.09 -9.24 -3.14
N VAL A 191 -39.56 -8.13 -3.71
CA VAL A 191 -38.71 -7.05 -4.23
C VAL A 191 -38.98 -5.77 -3.47
N GLY A 192 -37.91 -5.06 -3.09
CA GLY A 192 -37.96 -3.80 -2.36
C GLY A 192 -36.62 -3.07 -2.35
N ASP A 193 -36.56 -1.98 -1.60
CA ASP A 193 -35.34 -1.20 -1.38
C ASP A 193 -34.35 -1.89 -0.42
N VAL A 194 -33.22 -1.25 -0.14
CA VAL A 194 -32.09 -1.84 0.61
C VAL A 194 -32.48 -2.24 2.04
N ASP A 195 -33.46 -1.56 2.65
CA ASP A 195 -33.88 -1.76 4.04
C ASP A 195 -35.13 -2.65 4.17
N VAL A 196 -35.61 -3.21 3.05
CA VAL A 196 -36.86 -3.98 3.02
C VAL A 196 -36.83 -5.21 3.92
N ILE A 197 -35.66 -5.88 4.04
CA ILE A 197 -35.50 -7.09 4.84
C ILE A 197 -35.77 -6.80 6.32
N ASP A 198 -35.20 -5.72 6.85
CA ASP A 198 -35.34 -5.37 8.26
C ASP A 198 -36.77 -4.95 8.58
N ARG A 199 -37.42 -4.21 7.67
CA ARG A 199 -38.86 -3.87 7.79
C ARG A 199 -39.75 -5.10 7.79
N ILE A 200 -39.52 -6.06 6.89
CA ILE A 200 -40.31 -7.30 6.84
C ILE A 200 -40.09 -8.13 8.11
N LYS A 201 -38.86 -8.26 8.60
CA LYS A 201 -38.57 -9.00 9.85
C LYS A 201 -39.20 -8.35 11.07
N GLY A 202 -39.18 -7.02 11.17
CA GLY A 202 -39.88 -6.28 12.22
C GLY A 202 -41.39 -6.49 12.13
N PHE A 203 -41.95 -6.32 10.93
CA PHE A 203 -43.37 -6.51 10.64
C PHE A 203 -43.87 -7.92 11.01
N MET A 204 -43.12 -8.97 10.68
CA MET A 204 -43.47 -10.35 11.04
C MET A 204 -43.57 -10.57 12.55
N LYS A 205 -42.80 -9.84 13.36
CA LYS A 205 -42.79 -9.97 14.83
C LYS A 205 -43.84 -9.09 15.51
N GLU A 206 -44.06 -7.89 14.97
CA GLU A 206 -44.82 -6.82 15.63
C GLU A 206 -46.22 -6.62 15.05
N PHE A 207 -46.61 -7.35 13.99
CA PHE A 207 -47.94 -7.19 13.41
C PHE A 207 -49.04 -7.46 14.44
N VAL A 208 -49.81 -6.42 14.75
CA VAL A 208 -51.01 -6.50 15.58
C VAL A 208 -52.21 -6.30 14.66
N PRO A 209 -53.13 -7.27 14.56
CA PRO A 209 -54.34 -7.08 13.75
C PRO A 209 -55.19 -5.94 14.34
N GLU A 210 -55.67 -5.04 13.49
CA GLU A 210 -56.71 -4.09 13.89
C GLU A 210 -57.92 -4.89 14.39
N LYS A 211 -58.37 -4.66 15.63
CA LYS A 211 -59.61 -5.26 16.14
C LYS A 211 -60.74 -4.79 15.22
N GLU A 212 -61.41 -5.73 14.56
CA GLU A 212 -62.67 -5.46 13.88
C GLU A 212 -63.65 -4.85 14.89
N ALA A 213 -64.15 -3.66 14.55
CA ALA A 213 -65.23 -2.97 15.23
C ALA A 213 -66.58 -3.43 14.66
#